data_AF-A0A6M5IVL0-F1
#
_entry.id   AF-A0A6M5IVL0-F1
#
_cell.length_a   1.000
_cell.length_b   1.000
_cell.length_c   1.000
_cell.angle_alpha   90.00
_cell.angle_beta   90.00
_cell.angle_gamma   90.00
#
_symmetry.space_group_name_H-M   'P 1'
#
loop_
_entity.id
_entity.type
_entity.pdbx_description
1 polymer ?
#
loop_
_entity_poly.entity_id
_entity_poly.type
_entity_poly.pdbx_seq_one_letter_code
_entity_poly.pdbx_strand_id
1 'polypeptide(L)' 'MSDEDFEKKRHDQLTSAPNATEEDAAPRIDVTETADGNKRIDVRDDAAVRPGGDPEVIDPEGAAD' A
#
# COMPACT_ATOMS: atom_id res chain seq x y z
N MET A 1 6.76 -22.93 -2.30
CA MET A 1 7.19 -21.54 -2.52
C MET A 1 7.48 -20.98 -1.15
N SER A 2 8.68 -20.46 -0.92
CA SER A 2 9.03 -19.78 0.32
C SER A 2 8.45 -18.36 0.34
N ASP A 3 8.42 -17.73 1.50
CA ASP A 3 8.10 -16.30 1.62
C ASP A 3 9.10 -15.44 0.82
N GLU A 4 10.38 -15.84 0.77
CA GLU A 4 11.41 -15.14 -0.01
C GLU A 4 11.13 -15.18 -1.52
N ASP A 5 10.68 -16.33 -2.05
CA ASP A 5 10.28 -16.45 -3.45
C ASP A 5 9.06 -15.59 -3.78
N PHE A 6 8.13 -15.48 -2.83
CA PHE A 6 6.94 -14.65 -2.97
C PHE A 6 7.31 -13.16 -2.97
N GLU A 7 8.12 -12.73 -2.01
CA GLU A 7 8.52 -11.33 -1.88
C GLU A 7 9.31 -10.86 -3.10
N LYS A 8 10.20 -11.71 -3.63
CA LYS A 8 10.92 -11.42 -4.86
C LYS A 8 9.99 -11.23 -6.06
N LYS A 9 9.02 -12.14 -6.25
CA LYS A 9 8.06 -12.03 -7.35
C LYS A 9 7.17 -10.79 -7.22
N ARG A 10 6.75 -10.47 -6.01
CA ARG A 10 5.97 -9.26 -5.71
C ARG A 10 6.78 -8.02 -6.05
N HIS A 11 8.04 -7.94 -5.62
CA HIS A 11 8.95 -6.85 -5.92
C HIS A 11 9.13 -6.66 -7.43
N ASP A 12 9.50 -7.74 -8.13
CA ASP A 12 9.70 -7.73 -9.59
C ASP A 12 8.42 -7.29 -10.33
N GLN A 13 7.25 -7.75 -9.86
CA GLN A 13 5.96 -7.38 -10.44
C GLN A 13 5.68 -5.88 -10.27
N LEU A 14 5.92 -5.32 -9.08
CA LEU A 14 5.61 -3.92 -8.77
C LEU A 14 6.60 -2.94 -9.41
N THR A 15 7.82 -3.37 -9.70
CA THR A 15 8.85 -2.56 -10.36
C THR A 15 8.90 -2.72 -11.89
N SER A 16 8.08 -3.60 -12.46
CA SER A 16 8.08 -3.89 -13.90
C SER A 16 7.49 -2.77 -14.78
N ALA A 17 6.73 -1.83 -14.20
CA ALA A 17 6.06 -0.78 -14.95
C ALA A 17 7.05 0.34 -15.38
N PRO A 18 6.80 1.01 -16.52
CA PRO A 18 7.59 2.17 -16.92
C PRO A 18 7.44 3.30 -15.88
N ASN A 19 8.56 3.88 -15.46
CA ASN A 19 8.67 4.86 -14.37
C ASN A 19 8.39 4.31 -12.95
N ALA A 20 8.26 2.99 -12.78
CA ALA A 20 8.23 2.42 -11.44
C ALA A 20 9.56 2.66 -10.71
N THR A 21 9.46 2.84 -9.40
CA THR A 21 10.57 3.12 -8.50
C THR A 21 10.68 2.01 -7.45
N GLU A 22 11.80 1.96 -6.72
CA GLU A 22 11.96 0.99 -5.62
C GLU A 22 10.90 1.19 -4.52
N GLU A 23 10.45 2.43 -4.31
CA GLU A 23 9.38 2.76 -3.37
C GLU A 23 8.04 2.10 -3.75
N ASP A 24 7.86 1.74 -5.04
CA ASP A 24 6.68 1.04 -5.49
C ASP A 24 6.61 -0.41 -4.96
N ALA A 25 7.74 -1.02 -4.64
CA ALA A 25 7.79 -2.34 -4.00
C ALA A 25 7.72 -2.28 -2.48
N ALA A 26 7.84 -1.10 -1.86
CA ALA A 26 7.86 -0.98 -0.40
C ALA A 26 6.59 -1.56 0.25
N PRO A 27 6.68 -2.15 1.46
CA PRO A 27 5.50 -2.62 2.19
C PRO A 27 4.58 -1.44 2.51
N ARG A 28 3.26 -1.58 2.28
CA ARG A 28 2.27 -0.50 2.50
C ARG A 28 1.24 -0.81 3.57
N ILE A 29 1.24 -2.02 4.09
CA ILE A 29 0.19 -2.53 4.97
C ILE A 29 0.86 -3.28 6.11
N ASP A 30 0.41 -3.01 7.33
CA ASP A 30 0.73 -3.81 8.50
C ASP A 30 -0.46 -4.73 8.82
N VAL A 31 -0.15 -6.01 9.05
CA VAL A 31 -1.14 -6.99 9.46
C VAL A 31 -0.85 -7.36 10.90
N THR A 32 -1.78 -7.01 11.79
CA THR A 32 -1.69 -7.34 13.21
C THR A 32 -2.76 -8.36 13.59
N GLU A 33 -2.53 -9.11 14.66
CA GLU A 33 -3.52 -10.02 15.23
C GLU A 33 -4.05 -9.42 16.53
N THR A 34 -5.38 -9.32 16.61
CA THR A 34 -6.07 -8.86 17.82
C THR A 34 -6.14 -9.99 18.86
N ALA A 35 -6.38 -9.64 20.12
CA ALA A 35 -6.53 -10.62 21.20
C ALA A 35 -7.65 -11.65 20.95
N ASP A 36 -8.66 -11.28 20.15
CA ASP A 36 -9.79 -12.15 19.77
C ASP A 36 -9.46 -13.06 18.56
N GLY A 37 -8.22 -13.05 18.06
CA GLY A 37 -7.77 -13.83 16.90
C GLY A 37 -8.12 -13.21 15.54
N ASN A 38 -8.74 -12.03 15.50
CA ASN A 38 -9.03 -11.35 14.24
C ASN A 38 -7.74 -10.75 13.66
N LYS A 39 -7.56 -10.84 12.33
CA LYS A 39 -6.52 -10.11 11.62
C LYS A 39 -6.99 -8.69 11.33
N ARG A 40 -6.27 -7.71 11.87
CA ARG A 40 -6.45 -6.29 11.58
C ARG A 40 -5.44 -5.87 10.52
N ILE A 41 -5.92 -5.13 9.53
CA ILE A 41 -5.14 -4.67 8.38
C ILE A 41 -5.14 -3.15 8.45
N ASP A 42 -3.97 -2.55 8.68
CA ASP A 42 -3.81 -1.09 8.73
C ASP A 42 -2.88 -0.65 7.59
N VAL A 43 -3.19 0.48 6.95
CA VAL A 43 -2.31 1.08 5.93
C VAL A 43 -1.16 1.79 6.64
N ARG A 44 0.09 1.55 6.23
CA ARG A 44 1.26 2.16 6.88
C ARG A 44 1.29 3.68 6.68
N ASP A 45 1.81 4.39 7.67
CA ASP A 45 1.89 5.86 7.66
C ASP A 45 2.88 6.41 6.63
N ASP A 46 3.88 5.60 6.25
CA ASP A 46 4.88 5.91 5.23
C ASP A 46 4.47 5.45 3.82
N ALA A 47 3.24 4.94 3.64
CA ALA A 47 2.75 4.54 2.33
C ALA A 47 2.55 5.78 1.43
N ALA A 48 3.23 5.82 0.28
CA ALA A 48 3.15 6.93 -0.68
C ALA A 48 1.72 7.24 -1.19
N VAL A 49 0.82 6.25 -1.18
CA VAL A 49 -0.59 6.40 -1.55
C VAL A 49 -1.47 5.71 -0.52
N ARG A 50 -2.45 6.42 0.03
CA ARG A 50 -3.43 5.90 1.00
C ARG A 50 -4.83 5.87 0.38
N PRO A 51 -5.37 4.68 0.04
CA PRO A 51 -6.71 4.59 -0.54
C PRO A 51 -7.78 5.01 0.47
N GLY A 52 -8.72 5.85 0.04
CA GLY A 52 -9.79 6.37 0.91
C GLY A 52 -9.32 7.43 1.90
N GLY A 53 -8.44 8.34 1.47
CA GLY A 53 -7.86 9.41 2.30
C GLY A 53 -8.89 10.22 3.10
N ASP A 54 -8.40 11.06 4.02
CA ASP A 54 -9.25 11.98 4.80
C ASP A 54 -10.26 12.65 3.86
N PRO A 55 -11.58 12.58 4.12
CA PRO A 55 -12.57 13.22 3.26
C PRO A 55 -12.33 14.74 3.12
N GLU A 56 -11.58 15.35 4.04
CA GLU A 56 -11.18 16.77 3.97
C GLU A 56 -9.93 17.03 3.09
N VAL A 57 -9.23 15.99 2.64
CA VAL A 57 -8.02 16.07 1.78
C VAL A 57 -8.32 15.57 0.36
N ILE A 58 -9.57 15.22 0.05
CA ILE A 58 -10.04 14.91 -1.31
C ILE A 58 -10.34 16.24 -2.03
N ASP A 59 -9.29 16.85 -2.60
CA ASP A 59 -9.28 17.90 -3.64
C ASP A 59 -10.19 19.16 -3.47
N PRO A 60 -9.65 20.36 -3.19
CA PRO A 60 -10.39 21.62 -3.42
C PRO A 60 -10.53 22.01 -4.91
N GLU A 61 -9.95 21.27 -5.87
CA GLU A 61 -10.02 21.57 -7.32
C GLU A 61 -10.76 20.49 -8.14
N GLY A 62 -11.84 19.92 -7.58
CA GLY A 62 -12.74 19.00 -8.28
C GLY A 62 -14.17 19.52 -8.50
N ALA A 63 -14.45 20.80 -8.19
CA ALA A 63 -15.78 21.38 -8.26
C ALA A 63 -15.81 22.66 -9.14
N ALA A 64 -15.77 22.51 -10.47
CA ALA A 64 -16.44 23.32 -11.50
C ALA A 64 -15.79 23.13 -12.89
N ASP A 65 -16.44 22.35 -13.77
CA ASP A 65 -17.13 22.84 -14.99
C ASP A 65 -18.18 21.80 -15.42
#